data_AF-A0A2F0A6C4-F1
#
_entry.id   AF-A0A2F0A6C4-F1
#
_cell.length_a   1.000
_cell.length_b   1.000
_cell.length_c   1.000
_cell.angle_alpha   90.00
_cell.angle_beta   90.00
_cell.angle_gamma   90.00
#
_symmetry.space_group_name_H-M   'P 1'
#
loop_
_entity.id
_entity.type
_entity.pdbx_description
1 polymer ?
#
loop_
_entity_poly.entity_id
_entity_poly.type
_entity_poly.pdbx_seq_one_letter_code
_entity_poly.pdbx_strand_id
1 'polypeptide(L)'
;MVEPAGFEILNGGLDVNSGSSDHNRRKAFADWLVSPKHPLTPRVIVNRIWHHLFGSGIVATASDFGNAGAKPTHPKLLDWLASEFVNPNDTDIRPWSIKDLIRLIATSDAFRRSSAPNEANAQNDSSSSFLWRYPPRRVEAEVIRDSILIASDKIDKQIGGKSYRIHNIKKTYSQWEVVNNFGESTWRRMIYQERMRRVDDKMFTVFDFPDCGQVKSRRPVSTTPLQALNLLNSDFVIEQSNFIAKRAINEAGPNIDNVTKRLYQILLSRNPDKDELSFSRVVSPLVLARALINSNEFSYLP
;
A
#
# COMPACT_ATOMS: atom_id res chain seq x y z
N MET A 1 -5.56 -11.80 41.41
CA MET A 1 -5.13 -10.70 40.52
C MET A 1 -3.91 -11.19 39.76
N VAL A 2 -3.86 -10.98 38.45
CA VAL A 2 -2.66 -11.35 37.65
C VAL A 2 -1.67 -10.20 37.80
N GLU A 3 -0.46 -10.50 38.29
CA GLU A 3 0.61 -9.50 38.38
C GLU A 3 1.03 -9.06 36.96
N PRO A 4 1.31 -7.76 36.74
CA PRO A 4 1.76 -7.29 35.44
C PRO A 4 3.15 -7.86 35.16
N ALA A 5 3.25 -8.74 34.16
CA ALA A 5 4.50 -9.31 33.70
C ALA A 5 4.52 -9.35 32.16
N GLY A 6 5.72 -9.29 31.58
CA GLY A 6 5.96 -9.59 30.18
C GLY A 6 6.02 -11.10 29.96
N PHE A 7 6.21 -11.51 28.70
CA PHE A 7 6.32 -12.93 28.39
C PHE A 7 7.60 -13.51 29.00
N GLU A 8 7.46 -14.45 29.92
CA GLU A 8 8.57 -15.08 30.65
C GLU A 8 9.60 -15.72 29.70
N ILE A 9 9.13 -16.33 28.60
CA ILE A 9 9.97 -16.89 27.52
C ILE A 9 10.85 -15.84 26.81
N LEU A 10 10.52 -14.55 26.95
CA LEU A 10 11.29 -13.42 26.44
C LEU A 10 12.01 -12.65 27.57
N ASN A 11 12.24 -13.31 28.71
CA ASN A 11 12.82 -12.72 29.92
C ASN A 11 12.02 -11.50 30.42
N GLY A 12 10.69 -11.55 30.31
CA GLY A 12 9.76 -10.44 30.58
C GLY A 12 9.42 -10.17 32.03
N GLY A 13 10.34 -10.32 32.98
CA GLY A 13 10.12 -9.81 34.34
C GLY A 13 10.00 -8.29 34.30
N LEU A 14 8.77 -7.75 34.36
CA LEU A 14 8.55 -6.33 34.53
C LEU A 14 8.59 -6.10 36.03
N ASP A 15 9.58 -5.39 36.56
CA ASP A 15 9.76 -5.10 38.00
C ASP A 15 8.67 -4.14 38.53
N VAL A 16 7.41 -4.47 38.29
CA VAL A 16 6.20 -3.72 38.64
C VAL A 16 5.13 -4.69 39.13
N ASN A 17 4.25 -4.22 40.00
CA ASN A 17 3.19 -5.04 40.57
C ASN A 17 1.81 -4.35 40.49
N SER A 18 0.78 -5.06 40.93
CA SER A 18 -0.60 -4.55 41.00
C SER A 18 -0.76 -3.28 41.84
N GLY A 19 0.13 -3.05 42.83
CA GLY A 19 0.19 -1.82 43.64
C GLY A 19 0.92 -0.64 42.99
N SER A 20 1.61 -0.84 41.87
CA SER A 20 2.30 0.22 41.12
C SER A 20 1.30 1.10 40.36
N SER A 21 1.62 2.39 40.19
CA SER A 21 0.77 3.32 39.43
C SER A 21 0.62 2.89 37.97
N ASP A 22 -0.50 3.25 37.34
CA ASP A 22 -0.76 2.92 35.93
C ASP A 22 0.33 3.47 35.00
N HIS A 23 0.82 4.67 35.27
CA HIS A 23 1.93 5.30 34.55
C HIS A 23 3.20 4.43 34.59
N ASN A 24 3.60 3.97 35.78
CA ASN A 24 4.83 3.18 35.93
C ASN A 24 4.72 1.82 35.23
N ARG A 25 3.55 1.17 35.31
CA ARG A 25 3.33 -0.11 34.60
C ARG A 25 3.41 0.04 33.09
N ARG A 26 2.77 1.07 32.52
CA ARG A 26 2.83 1.35 31.07
C ARG A 26 4.24 1.69 30.61
N LYS A 27 4.97 2.48 31.41
CA LYS A 27 6.36 2.83 31.12
C LYS A 27 7.26 1.60 31.14
N ALA A 28 7.21 0.77 32.19
CA ALA A 28 8.00 -0.45 32.29
C ALA A 28 7.75 -1.40 31.11
N PHE A 29 6.48 -1.57 30.71
CA PHE A 29 6.13 -2.36 29.53
C PHE A 29 6.68 -1.76 28.22
N ALA A 30 6.58 -0.44 28.05
CA ALA A 30 7.12 0.24 26.87
C ALA A 30 8.64 0.08 26.79
N ASP A 31 9.36 0.34 27.88
CA ASP A 31 10.82 0.22 27.98
C ASP A 31 11.27 -1.23 27.69
N TRP A 32 10.53 -2.23 28.19
CA TRP A 32 10.77 -3.63 27.85
C TRP A 32 10.53 -3.95 26.38
N LEU A 33 9.44 -3.44 25.79
CA LEU A 33 9.04 -3.73 24.41
C LEU A 33 10.04 -3.17 23.39
N VAL A 34 10.61 -1.98 23.66
CA VAL A 34 11.60 -1.32 22.79
C VAL A 34 13.05 -1.58 23.21
N SER A 35 13.27 -2.44 24.20
CA SER A 35 14.62 -2.81 24.64
C SER A 35 15.40 -3.43 23.47
N PRO A 36 16.68 -3.05 23.26
CA PRO A 36 17.54 -3.70 22.28
C PRO A 36 17.70 -5.22 22.50
N LYS A 37 17.45 -5.69 23.74
CA LYS A 37 17.49 -7.11 24.09
C LYS A 37 16.21 -7.86 23.68
N HIS A 38 15.15 -7.15 23.30
CA HIS A 38 13.89 -7.77 22.92
C HIS A 38 13.99 -8.40 21.53
N PRO A 39 13.86 -9.73 21.38
CA PRO A 39 14.26 -10.44 20.16
C PRO A 39 13.27 -10.31 18.99
N LEU A 40 12.05 -9.80 19.23
CA LEU A 40 10.97 -9.78 18.23
C LEU A 40 10.62 -8.38 17.71
N THR A 41 10.42 -7.38 18.58
CA THR A 41 9.93 -6.04 18.19
C THR A 41 10.65 -5.46 16.97
N PRO A 42 12.01 -5.39 16.94
CA PRO A 42 12.73 -4.88 15.78
C PRO A 42 12.55 -5.75 14.53
N ARG A 43 12.63 -7.08 14.67
CA ARG A 43 12.45 -8.02 13.54
C ARG A 43 11.06 -7.91 12.93
N VAL A 44 10.02 -7.81 13.76
CA VAL A 44 8.62 -7.72 13.32
C VAL A 44 8.39 -6.43 12.56
N ILE A 45 8.83 -5.27 13.07
CA ILE A 45 8.62 -3.99 12.39
C ILE A 45 9.45 -3.89 11.10
N VAL A 46 10.71 -4.35 11.10
CA VAL A 46 11.54 -4.43 9.90
C VAL A 46 10.89 -5.31 8.84
N ASN A 47 10.41 -6.50 9.22
CA ASN A 47 9.74 -7.40 8.28
C ASN A 47 8.44 -6.81 7.72
N ARG A 48 7.69 -6.02 8.50
CA ARG A 48 6.50 -5.31 8.02
C ARG A 48 6.86 -4.22 7.01
N ILE A 49 7.90 -3.44 7.29
CA ILE A 49 8.40 -2.42 6.36
C ILE A 49 8.87 -3.09 5.07
N TRP A 50 9.66 -4.16 5.19
CA TRP A 50 10.09 -4.97 4.06
C TRP A 50 8.91 -5.51 3.25
N HIS A 51 7.89 -6.06 3.91
CA HIS A 51 6.66 -6.53 3.26
C HIS A 51 5.96 -5.42 2.45
N HIS A 52 5.87 -4.20 2.97
CA HIS A 52 5.26 -3.10 2.23
C HIS A 52 6.11 -2.64 1.02
N LEU A 53 7.44 -2.79 1.10
CA LEU A 53 8.34 -2.43 0.01
C LEU A 53 8.41 -3.52 -1.07
N PHE A 54 8.46 -4.80 -0.71
CA PHE A 54 8.63 -5.92 -1.67
C PHE A 54 7.36 -6.75 -1.88
N GLY A 55 6.23 -6.41 -1.27
CA GLY A 55 4.97 -7.18 -1.33
C GLY A 55 4.94 -8.47 -0.49
N SER A 56 6.09 -9.02 -0.12
CA SER A 56 6.24 -10.14 0.81
C SER A 56 7.32 -9.86 1.84
N GLY A 57 7.10 -10.26 3.09
CA GLY A 57 8.11 -10.15 4.15
C GLY A 57 9.23 -11.18 3.95
N ILE A 58 10.40 -10.93 4.55
CA ILE A 58 11.45 -11.94 4.73
C ILE A 58 10.88 -13.16 5.47
N VAL A 59 10.04 -12.91 6.47
CA VAL A 59 9.11 -13.87 7.08
C VAL A 59 7.74 -13.62 6.45
N ALA A 60 7.24 -14.59 5.68
CA ALA A 60 5.97 -14.45 4.95
C ALA A 60 4.75 -14.26 5.88
N THR A 61 4.81 -14.81 7.09
CA THR A 61 3.79 -14.66 8.14
C THR A 61 4.05 -13.40 8.97
N ALA A 62 3.65 -12.23 8.47
CA ALA A 62 3.97 -10.93 9.07
C ALA A 62 3.54 -10.72 10.54
N SER A 63 2.64 -11.55 11.09
CA SER A 63 2.20 -11.51 12.49
C SER A 63 2.53 -12.77 13.29
N ASP A 64 3.22 -13.75 12.70
CA ASP A 64 3.62 -14.97 13.42
C ASP A 64 5.10 -15.26 13.16
N PHE A 65 5.91 -14.99 14.18
CA PHE A 65 7.35 -15.25 14.24
C PHE A 65 7.68 -16.44 15.14
N GLY A 66 6.65 -17.15 15.62
CA GLY A 66 6.80 -18.35 16.44
C GLY A 66 6.95 -19.60 15.59
N ASN A 67 6.83 -20.77 16.23
CA ASN A 67 7.00 -22.07 15.58
C ASN A 67 5.94 -22.39 14.52
N ALA A 68 4.77 -21.76 14.59
CA ALA A 68 3.71 -21.89 13.59
C ALA A 68 3.88 -20.92 12.40
N GLY A 69 4.78 -19.94 12.54
CA GLY A 69 5.14 -19.00 11.49
C GLY A 69 6.07 -19.59 10.43
N ALA A 70 6.14 -18.92 9.27
CA ALA A 70 7.11 -19.24 8.24
C ALA A 70 8.54 -18.94 8.73
N LYS A 71 9.52 -19.73 8.29
CA LYS A 71 10.93 -19.41 8.51
C LYS A 71 11.34 -18.22 7.63
N PRO A 72 12.27 -17.36 8.09
CA PRO A 72 12.80 -16.27 7.27
C PRO A 72 13.55 -16.83 6.07
N THR A 73 13.34 -16.25 4.89
CA THR A 73 14.13 -16.58 3.69
C THR A 73 15.59 -16.16 3.85
N HIS A 74 15.83 -15.03 4.52
CA HIS A 74 17.15 -14.45 4.76
C HIS A 74 17.33 -14.10 6.24
N PRO A 75 17.58 -15.08 7.14
CA PRO A 75 17.64 -14.84 8.58
C PRO A 75 18.72 -13.81 8.97
N LYS A 76 19.93 -13.93 8.40
CA LYS A 76 21.03 -13.01 8.69
C LYS A 76 20.74 -11.57 8.24
N LEU A 77 20.04 -11.40 7.12
CA LEU A 77 19.63 -10.07 6.64
C LEU A 77 18.60 -9.44 7.57
N LEU A 78 17.60 -10.22 8.00
CA LEU A 78 16.59 -9.75 8.94
C LEU A 78 17.21 -9.32 10.27
N ASP A 79 18.17 -10.10 10.79
CA ASP A 79 18.90 -9.78 12.01
C ASP A 79 19.75 -8.52 11.86
N TRP A 80 20.43 -8.38 10.72
CA TRP A 80 21.22 -7.19 10.43
C TRP A 80 20.35 -5.94 10.32
N LEU A 81 19.24 -5.98 9.56
CA LEU A 81 18.31 -4.85 9.45
C LEU A 81 17.66 -4.51 10.78
N ALA A 82 17.33 -5.51 11.60
CA ALA A 82 16.80 -5.31 12.95
C ALA A 82 17.82 -4.61 13.86
N SER A 83 19.09 -5.01 13.79
CA SER A 83 20.18 -4.36 14.51
C SER A 83 20.39 -2.92 14.02
N GLU A 84 20.47 -2.71 12.71
CA GLU A 84 20.66 -1.39 12.09
C GLU A 84 19.50 -0.44 12.40
N PHE A 85 18.27 -0.96 12.49
CA PHE A 85 17.10 -0.17 12.87
C PHE A 85 17.15 0.32 14.32
N VAL A 86 17.68 -0.49 15.25
CA VAL A 86 17.74 -0.17 16.68
C VAL A 86 18.97 0.66 17.03
N ASN A 87 20.14 0.27 16.51
CA ASN A 87 21.42 0.92 16.75
C ASN A 87 22.16 1.05 15.40
N PRO A 88 21.83 2.08 14.61
CA PRO A 88 22.47 2.31 13.32
C PRO A 88 23.98 2.49 13.47
N ASN A 89 24.73 1.98 12.50
CA ASN A 89 26.18 2.17 12.47
C ASN A 89 26.57 3.57 11.97
N ASP A 90 25.70 4.19 11.17
CA ASP A 90 25.87 5.54 10.64
C ASP A 90 25.30 6.59 11.62
N THR A 91 26.10 7.59 11.97
CA THR A 91 25.73 8.67 12.90
C THR A 91 24.63 9.59 12.37
N ASP A 92 24.42 9.64 11.05
CA ASP A 92 23.36 10.45 10.44
C ASP A 92 21.99 9.76 10.49
N ILE A 93 21.96 8.46 10.84
CA ILE A 93 20.73 7.67 10.94
C ILE A 93 20.21 7.69 12.37
N ARG A 94 18.92 8.00 12.51
CA ARG A 94 18.27 8.00 13.82
C ARG A 94 17.82 6.58 14.20
N PRO A 95 18.11 6.11 15.43
CA PRO A 95 17.50 4.90 15.97
C PRO A 95 15.98 4.89 15.80
N TRP A 96 15.42 3.73 15.47
CA TRP A 96 13.99 3.50 15.29
C TRP A 96 13.32 4.34 14.19
N SER A 97 14.11 4.94 13.29
CA SER A 97 13.59 5.78 12.21
C SER A 97 13.12 4.94 11.03
N ILE A 98 11.78 4.82 10.89
CA ILE A 98 11.15 4.14 9.75
C ILE A 98 11.59 4.76 8.42
N LYS A 99 11.70 6.09 8.36
CA LYS A 99 12.10 6.79 7.13
C LYS A 99 13.52 6.43 6.69
N ASP A 100 14.44 6.35 7.64
CA ASP A 100 15.85 6.09 7.33
C ASP A 100 16.06 4.60 6.96
N LEU A 101 15.33 3.68 7.60
CA LEU A 101 15.29 2.27 7.18
C LEU A 101 14.69 2.10 5.77
N ILE A 102 13.59 2.79 5.46
CA ILE A 102 13.03 2.78 4.10
C ILE A 102 14.06 3.29 3.10
N ARG A 103 14.79 4.38 3.41
CA ARG A 103 15.85 4.90 2.55
C ARG A 103 16.93 3.85 2.33
N LEU A 104 17.43 3.21 3.38
CA LEU A 104 18.45 2.16 3.32
C LEU A 104 18.02 1.01 2.40
N ILE A 105 16.77 0.55 2.51
CA ILE A 105 16.23 -0.51 1.66
C ILE A 105 16.07 -0.01 0.22
N ALA A 106 15.49 1.17 0.02
CA ALA A 106 15.20 1.73 -1.30
C ALA A 106 16.47 2.06 -2.12
N THR A 107 17.61 2.31 -1.47
CA THR A 107 18.89 2.53 -2.14
C THR A 107 19.72 1.25 -2.32
N SER A 108 19.24 0.10 -1.83
CA SER A 108 19.93 -1.19 -2.00
C SER A 108 19.94 -1.65 -3.47
N ASP A 109 20.84 -2.59 -3.79
CA ASP A 109 20.80 -3.28 -5.09
C ASP A 109 19.48 -4.04 -5.25
N ALA A 110 19.06 -4.79 -4.22
CA ALA A 110 17.86 -5.61 -4.25
C ALA A 110 16.58 -4.83 -4.61
N PHE A 111 16.41 -3.62 -4.08
CA PHE A 111 15.25 -2.78 -4.40
C PHE A 111 15.32 -2.15 -5.81
N ARG A 112 16.53 -1.87 -6.30
CA ARG A 112 16.75 -1.25 -7.62
C ARG A 112 16.88 -2.24 -8.78
N ARG A 113 16.83 -3.54 -8.49
CA ARG A 113 16.85 -4.60 -9.51
C ARG A 113 15.67 -4.46 -10.47
N SER A 114 15.91 -4.82 -11.72
CA SER A 114 14.84 -4.92 -12.72
C SER A 114 13.80 -5.96 -12.28
N SER A 115 12.55 -5.76 -12.68
CA SER A 115 11.47 -6.75 -12.52
C SER A 115 11.28 -7.65 -13.74
N ALA A 116 12.14 -7.50 -14.75
CA ALA A 116 12.11 -8.31 -15.96
C ALA A 116 12.16 -9.81 -15.62
N PRO A 117 11.30 -10.63 -16.24
CA PRO A 117 11.32 -12.06 -16.01
C PRO A 117 12.60 -12.68 -16.58
N ASN A 118 13.06 -13.75 -15.93
CA ASN A 118 14.13 -14.61 -16.43
C ASN A 118 13.66 -16.07 -16.26
N GLU A 119 13.60 -16.82 -17.35
CA GLU A 119 13.02 -18.18 -17.34
C GLU A 119 13.77 -19.13 -16.40
N ALA A 120 15.10 -19.12 -16.44
CA ALA A 120 15.93 -19.98 -15.60
C ALA A 120 15.72 -19.69 -14.10
N ASN A 121 15.65 -18.41 -13.72
CA ASN A 121 15.39 -18.02 -12.33
C ASN A 121 13.93 -18.30 -11.93
N ALA A 122 12.97 -18.08 -12.83
CA ALA A 122 11.54 -18.32 -12.56
C ALA A 122 11.23 -19.81 -12.36
N GLN A 123 11.98 -20.72 -13.00
CA GLN A 123 11.88 -22.16 -12.76
C GLN A 123 12.35 -22.55 -11.35
N ASN A 124 13.39 -21.88 -10.84
CA ASN A 124 13.96 -22.16 -9.52
C ASN A 124 13.20 -21.44 -8.38
N ASP A 125 12.75 -20.22 -8.62
CA ASP A 125 12.04 -19.38 -7.66
C ASP A 125 11.03 -18.48 -8.38
N SER A 126 9.87 -19.06 -8.68
CA SER A 126 8.75 -18.34 -9.33
C SER A 126 8.23 -17.17 -8.48
N SER A 127 8.36 -17.25 -7.17
CA SER A 127 7.91 -16.23 -6.22
C SER A 127 8.85 -15.03 -6.11
N SER A 128 10.06 -15.11 -6.69
CA SER A 128 11.12 -14.11 -6.52
C SER A 128 11.50 -13.86 -5.04
N SER A 129 11.35 -14.88 -4.18
CA SER A 129 11.72 -14.84 -2.77
C SER A 129 13.21 -14.56 -2.53
N PHE A 130 14.07 -14.94 -3.47
CA PHE A 130 15.51 -14.65 -3.44
C PHE A 130 15.88 -13.33 -4.12
N LEU A 131 14.88 -12.52 -4.50
CA LEU A 131 15.08 -11.17 -5.06
C LEU A 131 15.99 -11.16 -6.30
N TRP A 132 15.98 -12.22 -7.10
CA TRP A 132 16.68 -12.25 -8.38
C TRP A 132 16.11 -11.23 -9.37
N ARG A 133 14.89 -10.75 -9.12
CA ARG A 133 14.26 -9.57 -9.69
C ARG A 133 13.47 -8.84 -8.59
N TYR A 134 13.07 -7.60 -8.85
CA TYR A 134 12.04 -6.98 -8.03
C TYR A 134 10.67 -7.65 -8.32
N PRO A 135 9.91 -8.09 -7.30
CA PRO A 135 8.63 -8.76 -7.49
C PRO A 135 7.52 -7.75 -7.85
N PRO A 136 6.84 -7.90 -9.00
CA PRO A 136 5.73 -7.02 -9.35
C PRO A 136 4.63 -7.06 -8.28
N ARG A 137 4.14 -5.88 -7.88
CA ARG A 137 3.19 -5.74 -6.78
C ARG A 137 1.93 -5.05 -7.23
N ARG A 138 0.77 -5.72 -7.09
CA ARG A 138 -0.53 -5.08 -7.29
C ARG A 138 -0.72 -3.98 -6.24
N VAL A 139 -1.15 -2.81 -6.68
CA VAL A 139 -1.41 -1.68 -5.79
C VAL A 139 -2.78 -1.79 -5.11
N GLU A 140 -2.87 -1.20 -3.92
CA GLU A 140 -4.09 -1.15 -3.13
C GLU A 140 -5.14 -0.19 -3.72
N ALA A 141 -6.40 -0.38 -3.34
CA ALA A 141 -7.53 0.42 -3.82
C ALA A 141 -7.32 1.93 -3.66
N GLU A 142 -6.74 2.35 -2.53
CA GLU A 142 -6.40 3.73 -2.21
C GLU A 142 -5.42 4.33 -3.22
N VAL A 143 -4.42 3.54 -3.62
CA VAL A 143 -3.40 3.97 -4.59
C VAL A 143 -4.02 4.08 -5.97
N ILE A 144 -4.84 3.11 -6.40
CA ILE A 144 -5.54 3.15 -7.69
C ILE A 144 -6.41 4.40 -7.78
N ARG A 145 -7.28 4.60 -6.77
CA ARG A 145 -8.21 5.73 -6.73
C ARG A 145 -7.49 7.07 -6.72
N ASP A 146 -6.54 7.24 -5.80
CA ASP A 146 -5.83 8.51 -5.66
C ASP A 146 -4.97 8.78 -6.91
N SER A 147 -4.42 7.75 -7.57
CA SER A 147 -3.69 7.90 -8.85
C SER A 147 -4.60 8.39 -9.99
N ILE A 148 -5.84 7.90 -10.05
CA ILE A 148 -6.84 8.39 -11.03
C ILE A 148 -7.15 9.87 -10.77
N LEU A 149 -7.33 10.27 -9.50
CA LEU A 149 -7.58 11.67 -9.14
C LEU A 149 -6.35 12.59 -9.37
N ILE A 150 -5.14 12.06 -9.21
CA ILE A 150 -3.90 12.77 -9.55
C ILE A 150 -3.83 12.96 -11.07
N ALA A 151 -4.12 11.91 -11.85
CA ALA A 151 -4.13 11.96 -13.30
C ALA A 151 -5.17 12.97 -13.85
N SER A 152 -6.35 13.04 -13.21
CA SER A 152 -7.40 14.00 -13.59
C SER A 152 -7.18 15.43 -13.07
N ASP A 153 -6.15 15.65 -12.25
CA ASP A 153 -5.87 16.91 -11.54
C ASP A 153 -7.03 17.37 -10.62
N LYS A 154 -7.75 16.41 -10.03
CA LYS A 154 -8.90 16.67 -9.15
C LYS A 154 -8.64 16.37 -7.68
N ILE A 155 -7.49 15.78 -7.35
CA ILE A 155 -7.19 15.38 -5.98
C ILE A 155 -6.95 16.59 -5.06
N ASP A 156 -7.68 16.64 -3.94
CA ASP A 156 -7.31 17.47 -2.79
C ASP A 156 -6.13 16.82 -2.03
N LYS A 157 -4.97 17.48 -2.09
CA LYS A 157 -3.70 17.05 -1.48
C LYS A 157 -3.49 17.57 -0.06
N GLN A 158 -4.46 18.31 0.51
CA GLN A 158 -4.33 18.88 1.85
C GLN A 158 -4.02 17.79 2.89
N ILE A 159 -2.99 18.04 3.71
CA ILE A 159 -2.60 17.16 4.80
C ILE A 159 -3.20 17.68 6.12
N GLY A 160 -3.75 16.77 6.93
CA GLY A 160 -4.49 17.09 8.15
C GLY A 160 -5.87 17.69 7.87
N GLY A 161 -6.64 17.95 8.92
CA GLY A 161 -8.01 18.48 8.79
C GLY A 161 -9.09 17.40 8.71
N LYS A 162 -10.31 17.82 8.35
CA LYS A 162 -11.51 16.99 8.47
C LYS A 162 -11.55 15.89 7.39
N SER A 163 -12.01 14.70 7.79
CA SER A 163 -12.34 13.60 6.89
C SER A 163 -13.59 13.90 6.05
N TYR A 164 -13.70 13.26 4.87
CA TYR A 164 -14.93 13.30 4.06
C TYR A 164 -15.80 12.07 4.33
N ARG A 165 -17.11 12.25 4.21
CA ARG A 165 -18.11 11.22 4.52
C ARG A 165 -18.81 10.78 3.23
N ILE A 166 -18.93 9.46 3.06
CA ILE A 166 -19.66 8.84 1.94
C ILE A 166 -21.01 8.23 2.35
N HIS A 167 -21.34 8.28 3.65
CA HIS A 167 -22.50 7.63 4.24
C HIS A 167 -23.60 8.63 4.64
N ASN A 168 -24.84 8.16 4.73
CA ASN A 168 -25.96 8.89 5.31
C ASN A 168 -25.72 9.23 6.81
N ILE A 169 -26.46 10.22 7.34
CA ILE A 169 -26.59 10.41 8.80
C ILE A 169 -27.75 9.53 9.26
N LYS A 170 -27.44 8.47 10.02
CA LYS A 170 -28.45 7.48 10.42
C LYS A 170 -29.07 7.76 11.78
N LYS A 171 -30.31 7.28 11.98
CA LYS A 171 -30.96 7.19 13.29
C LYS A 171 -30.43 5.96 14.06
N THR A 172 -30.66 5.92 15.37
CA THR A 172 -30.29 4.79 16.23
C THR A 172 -30.86 3.48 15.66
N TYR A 173 -30.03 2.43 15.60
CA TYR A 173 -30.35 1.09 15.06
C TYR A 173 -30.56 0.96 13.53
N SER A 174 -30.44 2.03 12.75
CA SER A 174 -30.46 1.92 11.29
C SER A 174 -29.13 1.39 10.72
N GLN A 175 -29.15 0.88 9.49
CA GLN A 175 -27.95 0.54 8.74
C GLN A 175 -27.34 1.79 8.09
N TRP A 176 -26.02 1.77 7.88
CA TRP A 176 -25.34 2.82 7.12
C TRP A 176 -25.52 2.57 5.63
N GLU A 177 -25.77 3.62 4.88
CA GLU A 177 -25.92 3.57 3.43
C GLU A 177 -24.93 4.50 2.78
N VAL A 178 -24.27 4.04 1.71
CA VAL A 178 -23.42 4.87 0.88
C VAL A 178 -24.29 5.76 0.00
N VAL A 179 -24.21 7.07 0.21
CA VAL A 179 -25.00 8.10 -0.49
C VAL A 179 -24.25 8.72 -1.67
N ASN A 180 -22.93 8.88 -1.54
CA ASN A 180 -22.06 9.41 -2.59
C ASN A 180 -20.62 8.96 -2.33
N ASN A 181 -20.05 8.19 -3.26
CA ASN A 181 -18.65 7.74 -3.18
C ASN A 181 -17.82 8.13 -4.41
N PHE A 182 -18.34 9.00 -5.29
CA PHE A 182 -17.62 9.41 -6.51
C PHE A 182 -17.65 10.91 -6.82
N GLY A 183 -18.62 11.67 -6.33
CA GLY A 183 -18.75 13.09 -6.64
C GLY A 183 -17.66 13.97 -6.01
N GLU A 184 -17.64 15.26 -6.39
CA GLU A 184 -16.54 16.19 -6.09
C GLU A 184 -16.17 16.31 -4.62
N SER A 185 -17.15 16.26 -3.72
CA SER A 185 -16.94 16.29 -2.26
C SER A 185 -16.13 15.12 -1.72
N THR A 186 -15.91 14.09 -2.53
CA THR A 186 -15.12 12.90 -2.18
C THR A 186 -13.70 12.96 -2.72
N TRP A 187 -13.32 13.89 -3.60
CA TRP A 187 -12.03 13.91 -4.32
C TRP A 187 -10.81 14.29 -3.49
N ARG A 188 -10.84 14.00 -2.19
CA ARG A 188 -9.70 14.06 -1.29
C ARG A 188 -9.03 12.69 -1.20
N ARG A 189 -7.75 12.68 -0.82
CA ARG A 189 -6.98 11.43 -0.61
C ARG A 189 -7.78 10.42 0.22
N MET A 190 -7.84 9.17 -0.23
CA MET A 190 -8.69 8.13 0.36
C MET A 190 -8.38 7.83 1.82
N ILE A 191 -7.17 8.19 2.29
CA ILE A 191 -6.78 8.12 3.71
C ILE A 191 -7.66 8.99 4.64
N TYR A 192 -8.36 9.99 4.09
CA TYR A 192 -9.30 10.85 4.82
C TYR A 192 -10.76 10.41 4.65
N GLN A 193 -11.01 9.25 4.08
CA GLN A 193 -12.37 8.71 3.95
C GLN A 193 -12.87 8.18 5.28
N GLU A 194 -14.02 8.64 5.73
CA GLU A 194 -14.69 8.02 6.86
C GLU A 194 -15.21 6.63 6.49
N ARG A 195 -14.90 5.64 7.33
CA ARG A 195 -15.30 4.25 7.15
C ARG A 195 -16.14 3.75 8.32
N MET A 196 -17.20 3.03 7.99
CA MET A 196 -18.06 2.34 8.95
C MET A 196 -17.76 0.85 8.90
N ARG A 197 -17.69 0.19 10.06
CA ARG A 197 -17.45 -1.26 10.14
C ARG A 197 -18.55 -2.01 9.39
N ARG A 198 -18.17 -3.04 8.62
CA ARG A 198 -19.09 -3.91 7.85
C ARG A 198 -19.96 -3.19 6.81
N VAL A 199 -19.48 -2.09 6.24
CA VAL A 199 -20.18 -1.37 5.17
C VAL A 199 -19.30 -1.38 3.92
N ASP A 200 -19.84 -1.93 2.83
CA ASP A 200 -19.21 -1.90 1.51
C ASP A 200 -19.30 -0.48 0.94
N ASP A 201 -18.21 0.02 0.35
CA ASP A 201 -18.18 1.37 -0.20
C ASP A 201 -18.77 1.50 -1.60
N LYS A 202 -19.21 0.37 -2.16
CA LYS A 202 -19.84 0.17 -3.47
C LYS A 202 -18.94 0.47 -4.66
N MET A 203 -17.64 0.68 -4.47
CA MET A 203 -16.75 1.03 -5.57
C MET A 203 -15.38 0.38 -5.46
N PHE A 204 -14.69 0.58 -4.34
CA PHE A 204 -13.31 0.15 -4.16
C PHE A 204 -13.15 -1.04 -3.22
N THR A 205 -14.23 -1.47 -2.54
CA THR A 205 -14.21 -2.69 -1.72
C THR A 205 -13.82 -3.93 -2.53
N VAL A 206 -14.15 -3.99 -3.82
CA VAL A 206 -13.77 -5.09 -4.72
C VAL A 206 -12.24 -5.25 -4.89
N PHE A 207 -11.44 -4.21 -4.60
CA PHE A 207 -9.97 -4.23 -4.64
C PHE A 207 -9.37 -4.62 -3.28
N ASP A 208 -9.94 -5.66 -2.67
CA ASP A 208 -9.44 -6.28 -1.44
C ASP A 208 -9.27 -5.28 -0.27
N PHE A 209 -10.20 -4.31 -0.20
CA PHE A 209 -10.22 -3.37 0.91
C PHE A 209 -10.56 -4.10 2.22
N PRO A 210 -9.78 -3.92 3.30
CA PRO A 210 -9.99 -4.66 4.54
C PRO A 210 -11.25 -4.17 5.25
N ASP A 211 -12.03 -5.11 5.80
CA ASP A 211 -13.09 -4.75 6.73
C ASP A 211 -12.47 -4.06 7.96
N CYS A 212 -12.87 -2.82 8.20
CA CYS A 212 -12.42 -2.00 9.34
C CYS A 212 -12.84 -2.57 10.71
N GLY A 213 -13.58 -3.68 10.74
CA GLY A 213 -13.86 -4.47 11.94
C GLY A 213 -12.84 -5.57 12.25
N GLN A 214 -11.91 -5.90 11.35
CA GLN A 214 -10.96 -6.99 11.52
C GLN A 214 -9.51 -6.51 11.52
N VAL A 215 -8.70 -7.06 12.42
CA VAL A 215 -7.24 -6.89 12.35
C VAL A 215 -6.71 -7.80 11.26
N LYS A 216 -5.95 -7.22 10.32
CA LYS A 216 -5.27 -7.96 9.25
C LYS A 216 -3.77 -7.69 9.32
N SER A 217 -2.99 -8.76 9.33
CA SER A 217 -1.52 -8.71 9.29
C SER A 217 -0.99 -8.34 7.90
N ARG A 218 -1.72 -8.78 6.87
CA ARG A 218 -1.48 -8.54 5.45
C ARG A 218 -2.83 -8.42 4.76
N ARG A 219 -2.94 -7.52 3.78
CA ARG A 219 -4.14 -7.40 2.95
C ARG A 219 -4.19 -8.57 1.96
N PRO A 220 -5.38 -9.17 1.73
CA PRO A 220 -5.54 -10.06 0.59
C PRO A 220 -5.26 -9.27 -0.70
N VAL A 221 -4.78 -9.96 -1.71
CA VAL A 221 -4.54 -9.39 -3.03
C VAL A 221 -5.11 -10.39 -4.03
N SER A 222 -6.18 -9.97 -4.70
CA SER A 222 -6.91 -10.75 -5.68
C SER A 222 -6.82 -10.07 -7.03
N THR A 223 -6.84 -10.86 -8.10
CA THR A 223 -7.03 -10.36 -9.46
C THR A 223 -8.31 -10.99 -9.98
N THR A 224 -9.38 -10.21 -10.02
CA THR A 224 -10.71 -10.71 -10.40
C THR A 224 -11.27 -9.96 -11.59
N PRO A 225 -12.10 -10.60 -12.43
CA PRO A 225 -12.81 -9.90 -13.51
C PRO A 225 -13.68 -8.75 -13.01
N LEU A 226 -14.22 -8.83 -11.78
CA LEU A 226 -15.02 -7.76 -11.17
C LEU A 226 -14.21 -6.48 -10.94
N GLN A 227 -12.94 -6.60 -10.55
CA GLN A 227 -12.05 -5.44 -10.40
C GLN A 227 -11.82 -4.76 -11.76
N ALA A 228 -11.57 -5.53 -12.83
CA ALA A 228 -11.39 -4.99 -14.17
C ALA A 228 -12.69 -4.35 -14.71
N LEU A 229 -13.84 -5.00 -14.49
CA LEU A 229 -15.15 -4.44 -14.85
C LEU A 229 -15.49 -3.17 -14.09
N ASN A 230 -15.06 -3.05 -12.82
CA ASN A 230 -15.23 -1.84 -12.03
C ASN A 230 -14.38 -0.68 -12.56
N LEU A 231 -13.11 -0.92 -12.90
CA LEU A 231 -12.26 0.09 -13.54
C LEU A 231 -12.79 0.48 -14.92
N LEU A 232 -13.46 -0.43 -15.61
CA LEU A 232 -14.04 -0.10 -16.90
C LEU A 232 -15.31 0.73 -16.75
N ASN A 233 -16.22 0.39 -15.83
CA ASN A 233 -17.62 0.84 -15.88
C ASN A 233 -18.11 1.69 -14.70
N SER A 234 -17.32 1.88 -13.63
CA SER A 234 -17.79 2.71 -12.51
C SER A 234 -17.96 4.18 -12.90
N ASP A 235 -18.98 4.82 -12.34
CA ASP A 235 -19.29 6.24 -12.60
C ASP A 235 -18.06 7.13 -12.33
N PHE A 236 -17.34 6.83 -11.26
CA PHE A 236 -16.08 7.49 -10.93
C PHE A 236 -15.05 7.39 -12.05
N VAL A 237 -14.75 6.19 -12.57
CA VAL A 237 -13.71 6.06 -13.59
C VAL A 237 -14.16 6.68 -14.90
N ILE A 238 -15.44 6.58 -15.26
CA ILE A 238 -15.98 7.24 -16.45
C ILE A 238 -15.82 8.77 -16.33
N GLU A 239 -16.22 9.34 -15.20
CA GLU A 239 -16.13 10.78 -14.95
C GLU A 239 -14.67 11.27 -14.92
N GLN A 240 -13.79 10.58 -14.18
CA GLN A 240 -12.38 10.96 -14.10
C GLN A 240 -11.66 10.79 -15.44
N SER A 241 -12.00 9.77 -16.24
CA SER A 241 -11.43 9.61 -17.58
C SER A 241 -11.84 10.74 -18.52
N ASN A 242 -13.04 11.31 -18.37
CA ASN A 242 -13.44 12.52 -19.10
C ASN A 242 -12.57 13.71 -18.73
N PHE A 243 -12.27 13.91 -17.44
CA PHE A 243 -11.36 14.97 -17.01
C PHE A 243 -9.93 14.76 -17.53
N ILE A 244 -9.42 13.53 -17.47
CA ILE A 244 -8.08 13.18 -17.98
C ILE A 244 -7.98 13.43 -19.49
N ALA A 245 -8.98 12.99 -20.27
CA ALA A 245 -9.01 13.21 -21.71
C ALA A 245 -9.05 14.71 -22.06
N LYS A 246 -9.90 15.49 -21.40
CA LYS A 246 -9.96 16.95 -21.59
C LYS A 246 -8.64 17.62 -21.24
N ARG A 247 -8.02 17.21 -20.12
CA ARG A 247 -6.69 17.69 -19.71
C ARG A 247 -5.64 17.42 -20.78
N ALA A 248 -5.57 16.19 -21.29
CA ALA A 248 -4.60 15.83 -22.32
C ALA A 248 -4.80 16.63 -23.62
N ILE A 249 -6.05 16.88 -24.04
CA ILE A 249 -6.37 17.72 -25.21
C ILE A 249 -5.93 19.17 -24.99
N ASN A 250 -6.20 19.73 -23.81
CA ASN A 250 -5.82 21.11 -23.49
C ASN A 250 -4.30 21.29 -23.42
N GLU A 251 -3.57 20.32 -22.87
CA GLU A 251 -2.11 20.39 -22.70
C GLU A 251 -1.34 20.09 -24.01
N ALA A 252 -1.86 19.20 -24.86
CA ALA A 252 -1.16 18.72 -26.06
C ALA A 252 -1.65 19.34 -27.39
N GLY A 253 -2.76 20.10 -27.34
CA GLY A 253 -3.41 20.69 -28.51
C GLY A 253 -4.23 19.68 -29.32
N PRO A 254 -4.65 20.05 -30.56
CA PRO A 254 -5.61 19.26 -31.33
C PRO A 254 -5.02 18.02 -32.01
N ASN A 255 -3.70 17.85 -32.00
CA ASN A 255 -3.06 16.71 -32.67
C ASN A 255 -3.24 15.44 -31.84
N ILE A 256 -3.94 14.45 -32.42
CA ILE A 256 -4.26 13.18 -31.76
C ILE A 256 -3.02 12.43 -31.25
N ASP A 257 -1.92 12.42 -32.00
CA ASP A 257 -0.69 11.72 -31.58
C ASP A 257 -0.09 12.37 -30.34
N ASN A 258 -0.16 13.69 -30.23
CA ASN A 258 0.33 14.41 -29.06
C ASN A 258 -0.58 14.17 -27.85
N VAL A 259 -1.91 14.16 -28.06
CA VAL A 259 -2.89 13.82 -27.02
C VAL A 259 -2.67 12.40 -26.51
N THR A 260 -2.49 11.43 -27.41
CA THR A 260 -2.17 10.04 -27.07
C THR A 260 -0.90 9.97 -26.24
N LYS A 261 0.22 10.56 -26.71
CA LYS A 261 1.46 10.58 -25.94
C LYS A 261 1.24 11.18 -24.55
N ARG A 262 0.44 12.24 -24.45
CA ARG A 262 0.16 12.89 -23.18
C ARG A 262 -0.64 12.01 -22.23
N LEU A 263 -1.62 11.25 -22.73
CA LEU A 263 -2.38 10.29 -21.93
C LEU A 263 -1.47 9.20 -21.32
N TYR A 264 -0.58 8.62 -22.12
CA TYR A 264 0.41 7.65 -21.63
C TYR A 264 1.34 8.26 -20.57
N GLN A 265 1.78 9.51 -20.75
CA GLN A 265 2.62 10.19 -19.75
C GLN A 265 1.88 10.46 -18.45
N ILE A 266 0.60 10.86 -18.52
CA ILE A 266 -0.21 11.16 -17.33
C ILE A 266 -0.52 9.88 -16.53
N LEU A 267 -0.87 8.80 -17.23
CA LEU A 267 -1.35 7.56 -16.59
C LEU A 267 -0.25 6.54 -16.30
N LEU A 268 0.72 6.40 -17.22
CA LEU A 268 1.75 5.35 -17.17
C LEU A 268 3.17 5.92 -17.04
N SER A 269 3.34 7.25 -16.99
CA SER A 269 4.66 7.91 -16.85
C SER A 269 5.69 7.55 -17.93
N ARG A 270 5.23 7.17 -19.14
CA ARG A 270 6.08 6.89 -20.30
C ARG A 270 5.42 7.33 -21.61
N ASN A 271 6.15 7.22 -22.71
CA ASN A 271 5.56 7.35 -24.04
C ASN A 271 4.99 6.00 -24.52
N PRO A 272 3.98 6.01 -25.41
CA PRO A 272 3.53 4.81 -26.08
C PRO A 272 4.62 4.29 -27.01
N ASP A 273 4.66 2.98 -27.21
CA ASP A 273 5.43 2.39 -28.31
C ASP A 273 4.75 2.63 -29.67
N LYS A 274 5.34 2.10 -30.74
CA LYS A 274 4.84 2.31 -32.11
C LYS A 274 3.47 1.66 -32.35
N ASP A 275 3.26 0.48 -31.78
CA ASP A 275 2.04 -0.30 -31.97
C ASP A 275 0.92 0.32 -31.13
N GLU A 276 1.19 0.62 -29.86
CA GLU A 276 0.31 1.37 -28.96
C GLU A 276 -0.14 2.71 -29.55
N LEU A 277 0.79 3.47 -30.13
CA LEU A 277 0.47 4.74 -30.79
C LEU A 277 -0.44 4.51 -32.01
N SER A 278 -0.15 3.50 -32.82
CA SER A 278 -0.95 3.19 -34.01
C SER A 278 -2.39 2.78 -33.66
N PHE A 279 -2.59 1.93 -32.66
CA PHE A 279 -3.91 1.50 -32.19
C PHE A 279 -4.68 2.65 -31.52
N SER A 280 -3.97 3.55 -30.84
CA SER A 280 -4.59 4.68 -30.16
C SER A 280 -5.24 5.69 -31.12
N ARG A 281 -4.80 5.76 -32.39
CA ARG A 281 -5.33 6.70 -33.39
C ARG A 281 -6.78 6.43 -33.77
N VAL A 282 -7.25 5.20 -33.63
CA VAL A 282 -8.63 4.80 -34.00
C VAL A 282 -9.60 4.86 -32.82
N VAL A 283 -9.12 5.26 -31.63
CA VAL A 283 -9.89 5.26 -30.38
C VAL A 283 -10.02 6.70 -29.87
N SER A 284 -11.18 7.04 -29.31
CA SER A 284 -11.35 8.37 -28.71
C SER A 284 -10.45 8.53 -27.47
N PRO A 285 -9.93 9.74 -27.17
CA PRO A 285 -9.11 9.99 -25.99
C PRO A 285 -9.74 9.53 -24.67
N LEU A 286 -11.08 9.61 -24.56
CA LEU A 286 -11.83 9.13 -23.40
C LEU A 286 -11.72 7.61 -23.23
N VAL A 287 -11.97 6.86 -24.31
CA VAL A 287 -11.92 5.40 -24.27
C VAL A 287 -10.48 4.93 -24.04
N LEU A 288 -9.51 5.63 -24.63
CA LEU A 288 -8.09 5.36 -24.38
C LEU A 288 -7.72 5.58 -22.90
N ALA A 289 -8.12 6.70 -22.28
CA ALA A 289 -7.89 6.94 -20.86
C ALA A 289 -8.48 5.82 -19.97
N ARG A 290 -9.71 5.38 -20.25
CA ARG A 290 -10.35 4.26 -19.53
C ARG A 290 -9.59 2.94 -19.72
N ALA A 291 -9.16 2.65 -20.94
CA ALA A 291 -8.40 1.44 -21.24
C ALA A 291 -7.06 1.42 -20.52
N LEU A 292 -6.34 2.55 -20.48
CA LEU A 292 -5.07 2.69 -19.79
C LEU A 292 -5.22 2.53 -18.26
N ILE A 293 -6.26 3.11 -17.66
CA ILE A 293 -6.58 2.91 -16.22
C ILE A 293 -6.83 1.42 -15.92
N ASN A 294 -7.46 0.69 -16.84
CA ASN A 294 -7.75 -0.73 -16.68
C ASN A 294 -6.58 -1.66 -17.04
N SER A 295 -5.40 -1.12 -17.36
CA SER A 295 -4.23 -1.91 -17.70
C SER A 295 -3.54 -2.50 -16.45
N ASN A 296 -2.78 -3.57 -16.65
CA ASN A 296 -1.92 -4.11 -15.59
C ASN A 296 -0.83 -3.10 -15.20
N GLU A 297 -0.28 -2.35 -16.16
CA GLU A 297 0.76 -1.35 -15.90
C GLU A 297 0.28 -0.23 -14.97
N PHE A 298 -1.00 0.13 -15.01
CA PHE A 298 -1.58 1.08 -14.07
C PHE A 298 -1.81 0.49 -12.66
N SER A 299 -2.11 -0.81 -12.57
CA SER A 299 -2.52 -1.47 -11.33
C SER A 299 -1.41 -2.27 -10.64
N TYR A 300 -0.20 -2.28 -11.19
CA TYR A 300 0.97 -2.95 -10.63
C TYR A 300 2.16 -2.00 -10.57
N LEU A 301 2.88 -2.01 -9.45
CA LEU A 301 4.23 -1.45 -9.39
C LEU A 301 5.19 -2.47 -10.00
N PRO A 302 6.08 -2.04 -10.91
CA PRO A 302 7.09 -2.89 -11.51
C PRO A 302 8.05 -3.39 -10.45
#